data_AF-A0A950RDS3-F1
#
_entry.id   AF-A0A950RDS3-F1
#
_cell.length_a   1.000
_cell.length_b   1.000
_cell.length_c   1.000
_cell.angle_alpha   90.00
_cell.angle_beta   90.00
_cell.angle_gamma   90.00
#
_symmetry.space_group_name_H-M   'P 1'
#
loop_
_entity.id
_entity.type
_entity.pdbx_description
1 polymer ?
#
loop_
_entity_poly.entity_id
_entity_poly.type
_entity_poly.pdbx_seq_one_letter_code
_entity_poly.pdbx_strand_id
1 'polypeptide(L)'
;VWLLAQGRTVLDVASVLAFAPRWVEQLAARYNAHGPGVLGDQRRRNGRAASVLTPALLATLSERLRAPPDDGGRWTGPKVALWMARQLGVGRVHPQRGWEALRRVRWSIQAPRPRHPRSATPEQRAEFRGGSRRRSPRRGPSIPTGRSRSGPRTSTASA
;
A
#
# COMPACT_ATOMS: atom_id res chain seq x y z
N VAL A 1 -0.86 33.16 -10.99
CA VAL A 1 0.42 33.86 -11.26
C VAL A 1 0.41 34.53 -12.63
N TRP A 2 0.10 33.82 -13.72
CA TRP A 2 0.02 34.43 -15.05
C TRP A 2 -0.90 35.67 -15.13
N LEU A 3 -2.12 35.61 -14.58
CA LEU A 3 -3.03 36.77 -14.55
C LEU A 3 -2.44 37.97 -13.78
N LEU A 4 -1.72 37.73 -12.68
CA LEU A 4 -1.03 38.80 -11.93
C LEU A 4 0.11 39.40 -12.77
N ALA A 5 0.84 38.57 -13.53
CA ALA A 5 1.89 39.04 -14.43
C ALA A 5 1.34 39.87 -15.61
N GLN A 6 0.06 39.72 -15.95
CA GLN A 6 -0.64 40.59 -16.90
C GLN A 6 -1.15 41.90 -16.28
N GLY A 7 -0.80 42.20 -15.03
CA GLY A 7 -1.20 43.42 -14.33
C GLY A 7 -2.60 43.38 -13.69
N ARG A 8 -3.27 42.21 -13.66
CA ARG A 8 -4.56 42.08 -12.96
C ARG A 8 -4.38 42.23 -11.45
N THR A 9 -5.36 42.81 -10.78
CA THR A 9 -5.33 42.96 -9.32
C THR A 9 -5.56 41.61 -8.62
N VAL A 10 -5.16 41.52 -7.35
CA VAL A 10 -5.40 40.32 -6.52
C VAL A 10 -6.90 39.99 -6.41
N LEU A 11 -7.76 41.00 -6.29
CA LEU A 11 -9.21 40.82 -6.18
C LEU A 11 -9.81 40.28 -7.49
N ASP A 12 -9.37 40.80 -8.64
CA ASP A 12 -9.82 40.28 -9.94
C ASP A 12 -9.42 38.82 -10.12
N VAL A 13 -8.16 38.50 -9.78
CA VAL A 13 -7.65 37.12 -9.90
C VAL A 13 -8.35 36.18 -8.93
N ALA A 14 -8.64 36.64 -7.70
CA ALA A 14 -9.39 35.89 -6.71
C ALA A 14 -10.80 35.55 -7.20
N SER A 15 -11.49 36.54 -7.79
CA SER A 15 -12.81 36.36 -8.40
C SER A 15 -12.79 35.36 -9.55
N VAL A 16 -11.86 35.52 -10.51
CA VAL A 16 -11.73 34.64 -11.68
C VAL A 16 -11.40 33.20 -11.30
N LEU A 17 -10.53 32.99 -10.30
CA LEU A 17 -10.11 31.66 -9.86
C LEU A 17 -11.02 31.08 -8.76
N ALA A 18 -12.05 31.81 -8.32
CA ALA A 18 -12.88 31.48 -7.17
C ALA A 18 -12.06 31.15 -5.90
N PHE A 19 -10.98 31.90 -5.68
CA PHE A 19 -10.08 31.75 -4.52
C PHE A 19 -10.30 32.90 -3.54
N ALA A 20 -9.98 32.66 -2.26
CA ALA A 20 -9.85 33.76 -1.31
C ALA A 20 -8.64 34.65 -1.69
N PRO A 21 -8.75 35.99 -1.60
CA PRO A 21 -7.65 36.92 -1.94
C PRO A 21 -6.32 36.60 -1.25
N ARG A 22 -6.38 36.24 0.04
CA ARG A 22 -5.21 35.81 0.83
C ARG A 22 -4.47 34.61 0.22
N TRP A 23 -5.18 33.71 -0.46
CA TRP A 23 -4.55 32.57 -1.13
C TRP A 23 -3.88 33.02 -2.44
N VAL A 24 -4.45 33.97 -3.17
CA VAL A 24 -3.77 34.55 -4.35
C VAL A 24 -2.44 35.22 -3.95
N GLU A 25 -2.43 35.97 -2.85
CA GLU A 25 -1.21 36.59 -2.28
C GLU A 25 -0.15 35.56 -1.90
N GLN A 26 -0.55 34.52 -1.17
CA GLN A 26 0.37 33.44 -0.77
C GLN A 26 0.92 32.67 -1.99
N LEU A 27 0.11 32.43 -3.02
CA LEU A 27 0.57 31.82 -4.28
C LEU A 27 1.61 32.71 -4.96
N ALA A 28 1.38 34.02 -5.00
CA ALA A 28 2.31 34.99 -5.58
C ALA A 28 3.62 35.06 -4.79
N ALA A 29 3.55 35.19 -3.46
CA ALA A 29 4.72 35.21 -2.59
C ALA A 29 5.55 33.93 -2.72
N ARG A 30 4.89 32.76 -2.73
CA ARG A 30 5.56 31.47 -2.88
C ARG A 30 6.21 31.31 -4.25
N TYR A 31 5.55 31.77 -5.32
CA TYR A 31 6.13 31.80 -6.66
C TYR A 31 7.35 32.72 -6.73
N ASN A 32 7.26 33.92 -6.18
CA ASN A 32 8.35 34.89 -6.20
C ASN A 32 9.56 34.40 -5.40
N ALA A 33 9.34 33.70 -4.29
CA ALA A 33 10.42 33.19 -3.43
C ALA A 33 11.11 31.93 -3.96
N HIS A 34 10.38 31.04 -4.64
CA HIS A 34 10.90 29.70 -4.97
C HIS A 34 10.67 29.25 -6.43
N GLY A 35 10.09 30.12 -7.25
CA GLY A 35 9.82 29.86 -8.67
C GLY A 35 8.60 28.96 -8.95
N PRO A 36 8.41 28.55 -10.22
CA PRO A 36 7.24 27.77 -10.65
C PRO A 36 7.18 26.36 -10.06
N GLY A 37 8.33 25.75 -9.75
CA GLY A 37 8.41 24.35 -9.30
C GLY A 37 7.68 24.05 -7.99
N VAL A 38 7.36 25.09 -7.20
CA VAL A 38 6.67 24.94 -5.91
C VAL A 38 5.16 25.13 -5.97
N LEU A 39 4.60 25.53 -7.12
CA LEU A 39 3.16 25.77 -7.25
C LEU A 39 2.34 24.50 -7.43
N GLY A 40 2.97 23.41 -7.90
CA GLY A 40 2.31 22.12 -8.12
C GLY A 40 2.05 21.32 -6.85
N ASP A 41 1.54 20.10 -7.01
CA ASP A 41 1.32 19.17 -5.89
C ASP A 41 2.66 18.74 -5.26
N GLN A 42 2.89 19.21 -4.04
CA GLN A 42 4.09 18.94 -3.25
C GLN A 42 3.94 17.70 -2.36
N ARG A 43 2.78 17.03 -2.29
CA ARG A 43 2.52 15.93 -1.35
C ARG A 43 3.52 14.78 -1.49
N ARG A 44 3.97 14.48 -2.71
CA ARG A 44 4.98 13.44 -2.96
C ARG A 44 6.34 13.73 -2.31
N ARG A 45 6.70 15.01 -2.17
CA ARG A 45 7.98 15.46 -1.61
C ARG A 45 7.84 15.91 -0.16
N ASN A 46 6.62 16.21 0.28
CA ASN A 46 6.26 16.52 1.66
C ASN A 46 5.96 15.23 2.46
N GLY A 47 6.85 14.25 2.37
CA GLY A 47 6.76 13.00 3.12
C GLY A 47 7.53 13.12 4.44
N ARG A 48 6.98 12.56 5.53
CA ARG A 48 7.76 12.33 6.74
C ARG A 48 8.91 11.37 6.45
N ALA A 49 10.06 11.59 7.10
CA ALA A 49 11.16 10.62 7.08
C ALA A 49 10.65 9.21 7.42
N ALA A 50 11.21 8.20 6.75
CA ALA A 50 10.79 6.82 6.94
C ALA A 50 11.03 6.37 8.39
N SER A 51 9.98 5.96 9.08
CA SER A 51 10.07 5.49 10.47
C SER A 51 10.31 3.99 10.61
N VAL A 52 9.80 3.19 9.66
CA VAL A 52 9.87 1.71 9.72
C VAL A 52 10.94 1.17 8.78
N LEU A 53 11.00 1.62 7.54
CA LEU A 53 11.91 1.10 6.52
C LEU A 53 13.15 1.98 6.41
N THR A 54 13.88 2.08 7.54
CA THR A 54 15.13 2.83 7.62
C THR A 54 16.26 2.10 6.89
N PRO A 55 17.29 2.81 6.39
CA PRO A 55 18.44 2.18 5.75
C PRO A 55 19.12 1.14 6.65
N ALA A 56 19.29 1.44 7.94
CA ALA A 56 19.88 0.53 8.91
C ALA A 56 19.09 -0.78 9.04
N LEU A 57 17.76 -0.70 9.19
CA LEU A 57 16.93 -1.91 9.28
C LEU A 57 16.98 -2.74 8.00
N LEU A 58 17.01 -2.09 6.83
CA LEU A 58 17.12 -2.79 5.54
C LEU A 58 18.49 -3.48 5.37
N ALA A 59 19.57 -2.90 5.90
CA ALA A 59 20.88 -3.53 5.94
C ALA A 59 20.85 -4.79 6.82
N THR A 60 20.34 -4.69 8.04
CA THR A 60 20.17 -5.84 8.95
C THR A 60 19.26 -6.92 8.35
N LEU A 61 18.20 -6.51 7.64
CA LEU A 61 17.31 -7.44 6.95
C LEU A 61 18.07 -8.21 5.86
N SER A 62 18.91 -7.53 5.07
CA SER A 62 19.69 -8.15 4.00
C SER A 62 20.59 -9.27 4.54
N GLU A 63 21.22 -9.05 5.69
CA GLU A 63 22.00 -10.09 6.39
C GLU A 63 21.11 -11.20 6.93
N ARG A 64 19.98 -10.88 7.58
CA ARG A 64 19.06 -11.89 8.13
C ARG A 64 18.53 -12.84 7.06
N LEU A 65 18.25 -12.34 5.86
CA LEU A 65 17.69 -13.11 4.74
C LEU A 65 18.64 -14.19 4.20
N ARG A 66 19.94 -14.15 4.53
CA ARG A 66 20.91 -15.19 4.16
C ARG A 66 20.62 -16.53 4.84
N ALA A 67 20.04 -16.48 6.04
CA ALA A 67 19.58 -17.66 6.77
C ALA A 67 18.07 -17.92 6.51
N PRO A 68 17.63 -19.18 6.55
CA PRO A 68 16.20 -19.49 6.45
C PRO A 68 15.39 -18.83 7.59
N PRO A 69 14.07 -18.66 7.41
CA PRO A 69 13.17 -18.27 8.48
C PRO A 69 13.19 -19.28 9.63
N ASP A 70 12.98 -18.81 10.86
CA ASP A 70 13.02 -19.67 12.07
C ASP A 70 11.94 -20.77 12.05
N ASP A 71 10.80 -20.50 11.42
CA ASP A 71 9.68 -21.44 11.23
C ASP A 71 9.82 -22.30 9.97
N GLY A 72 10.96 -22.23 9.29
CA GLY A 72 11.26 -22.97 8.06
C GLY A 72 10.60 -22.40 6.79
N GLY A 73 10.86 -23.05 5.66
CA GLY A 73 10.34 -22.65 4.35
C GLY A 73 10.93 -21.33 3.82
N ARG A 74 10.15 -20.57 3.04
CA ARG A 74 10.62 -19.33 2.39
C ARG A 74 10.26 -18.09 3.19
N TRP A 75 11.06 -17.04 3.02
CA TRP A 75 10.72 -15.71 3.46
C TRP A 75 9.45 -15.19 2.77
N THR A 76 8.55 -14.62 3.55
CA THR A 76 7.31 -14.00 3.09
C THR A 76 7.14 -12.63 3.75
N GLY A 77 6.32 -11.76 3.16
CA GLY A 77 6.03 -10.44 3.73
C GLY A 77 5.59 -10.49 5.20
N PRO A 78 4.64 -11.37 5.61
CA PRO A 78 4.27 -11.54 7.01
C PRO A 78 5.44 -11.93 7.94
N LYS A 79 6.30 -12.87 7.51
CA LYS A 79 7.47 -13.30 8.30
C LYS A 79 8.47 -12.18 8.51
N VAL A 80 8.74 -11.43 7.44
CA VAL A 80 9.62 -10.25 7.51
C VAL A 80 9.02 -9.17 8.39
N ALA A 81 7.71 -8.90 8.29
CA ALA A 81 7.05 -7.93 9.15
C ALA A 81 7.10 -8.33 10.63
N LEU A 82 6.93 -9.61 10.96
CA LEU A 82 7.08 -10.11 12.32
C LEU A 82 8.52 -9.92 12.83
N TRP A 83 9.52 -10.27 12.01
CA TRP A 83 10.92 -10.06 12.36
C TRP A 83 11.24 -8.57 12.56
N MET A 84 10.78 -7.69 11.66
CA MET A 84 10.97 -6.24 11.77
C MET A 84 10.32 -5.67 13.03
N ALA A 85 9.13 -6.15 13.42
CA ALA A 85 8.46 -5.70 14.64
C ALA A 85 9.33 -5.97 15.88
N ARG A 86 9.96 -7.16 15.94
CA ARG A 86 10.90 -7.52 17.00
C ARG A 86 12.16 -6.64 16.98
N GLN A 87 12.73 -6.39 15.80
CA GLN A 87 13.92 -5.53 15.68
C GLN A 87 13.67 -4.09 16.09
N LEU A 88 12.47 -3.56 15.85
CA LEU A 88 12.09 -2.19 16.18
C LEU A 88 11.48 -2.04 17.58
N GLY A 89 11.27 -3.14 18.32
CA GLY A 89 10.61 -3.11 19.63
C GLY A 89 9.14 -2.67 19.57
N VAL A 90 8.47 -2.84 18.43
CA VAL A 90 7.06 -2.45 18.25
C VAL A 90 6.15 -3.68 18.25
N GLY A 91 4.92 -3.52 18.75
CA GLY A 91 3.98 -4.66 18.86
C GLY A 91 3.60 -5.28 17.51
N ARG A 92 3.55 -4.47 16.43
CA ARG A 92 3.19 -4.98 15.09
C ARG A 92 3.71 -4.09 13.97
N VAL A 93 4.20 -4.72 12.91
CA VAL A 93 4.41 -4.11 11.59
C VAL A 93 3.41 -4.72 10.61
N HIS A 94 2.81 -3.90 9.74
CA HIS A 94 1.84 -4.39 8.75
C HIS A 94 2.53 -5.34 7.74
N PRO A 95 1.94 -6.50 7.38
CA PRO A 95 2.56 -7.45 6.45
C PRO A 95 3.01 -6.86 5.10
N GLN A 96 2.29 -5.86 4.61
CA GLN A 96 2.67 -5.13 3.39
C GLN A 96 4.04 -4.46 3.51
N ARG A 97 4.38 -3.92 4.69
CA ARG A 97 5.70 -3.30 4.92
C ARG A 97 6.82 -4.34 4.84
N GLY A 98 6.58 -5.57 5.28
CA GLY A 98 7.53 -6.67 5.11
C GLY A 98 7.76 -7.02 3.64
N TRP A 99 6.70 -7.02 2.81
CA TRP A 99 6.87 -7.20 1.36
C TRP A 99 7.58 -6.02 0.69
N GLU A 100 7.27 -4.79 1.08
CA GLU A 100 8.00 -3.61 0.62
C GLU A 100 9.48 -3.66 1.01
N ALA A 101 9.81 -4.17 2.20
CA ALA A 101 11.18 -4.36 2.65
C ALA A 101 11.92 -5.36 1.76
N LEU A 102 11.32 -6.53 1.50
CA LEU A 102 11.85 -7.54 0.59
C LEU A 102 12.15 -6.96 -0.80
N ARG A 103 11.22 -6.17 -1.35
CA ARG A 103 11.43 -5.49 -2.64
C ARG A 103 12.58 -4.48 -2.60
N ARG A 104 12.71 -3.70 -1.52
CA ARG A 104 13.78 -2.70 -1.38
C ARG A 104 15.17 -3.33 -1.30
N VAL A 105 15.30 -4.47 -0.64
CA VAL A 105 16.56 -5.24 -0.60
C VAL A 105 16.75 -6.12 -1.84
N ARG A 106 15.90 -5.97 -2.87
CA ARG A 106 15.92 -6.75 -4.12
C ARG A 106 15.88 -8.27 -3.90
N TRP A 107 15.24 -8.71 -2.82
CA TRP A 107 15.09 -10.13 -2.55
C TRP A 107 14.15 -10.76 -3.58
N SER A 108 14.62 -11.80 -4.25
CA SER A 108 13.84 -12.62 -5.16
C SER A 108 13.45 -13.93 -4.50
N ILE A 109 12.26 -14.43 -4.85
CA ILE A 109 11.80 -15.74 -4.37
C ILE A 109 12.75 -16.79 -4.92
N GLN A 110 13.50 -17.43 -4.02
CA GLN A 110 14.37 -18.57 -4.34
C GLN A 110 13.52 -19.83 -4.55
N ALA A 111 12.77 -19.84 -5.65
CA ALA A 111 12.01 -21.00 -6.11
C ALA A 111 12.60 -21.50 -7.42
N PRO A 112 13.07 -22.76 -7.49
CA PRO A 112 13.22 -23.37 -8.80
C PRO A 112 11.84 -23.34 -9.47
N ARG A 113 11.83 -22.90 -10.74
CA ARG A 113 10.62 -22.87 -11.57
C ARG A 113 9.93 -24.24 -11.46
N PRO A 114 8.62 -24.32 -11.20
CA PRO A 114 7.91 -25.59 -11.20
C PRO A 114 8.21 -26.33 -12.51
N ARG A 115 8.96 -27.44 -12.42
CA ARG A 115 9.23 -28.27 -13.59
C ARG A 115 7.95 -29.03 -13.91
N HIS A 116 7.63 -29.15 -15.19
CA HIS A 116 6.43 -29.84 -15.65
C HIS A 116 6.35 -31.24 -14.99
N PRO A 117 5.21 -31.69 -14.44
CA PRO A 117 5.13 -32.95 -13.68
C PRO A 117 5.61 -34.20 -14.43
N ARG A 118 5.55 -34.18 -15.77
CA ARG A 118 6.11 -35.25 -16.62
C ARG A 118 7.65 -35.31 -16.64
N SER A 119 8.35 -34.30 -16.12
CA SER A 119 9.81 -34.30 -15.96
C SER A 119 10.30 -34.86 -14.62
N ALA A 120 9.39 -35.12 -13.68
CA ALA A 120 9.72 -35.76 -12.41
C ALA A 120 9.96 -37.26 -12.61
N THR A 121 10.98 -37.82 -11.93
CA THR A 121 11.22 -39.27 -11.87
C THR A 121 10.03 -39.99 -11.23
N PRO A 122 9.83 -41.30 -11.50
CA PRO A 122 8.69 -42.06 -10.95
C PRO A 122 8.56 -41.95 -9.42
N GLU A 123 9.68 -41.90 -8.70
CA GLU A 123 9.76 -41.74 -7.24
C GLU A 123 9.20 -40.39 -6.76
N GLN A 124 9.60 -39.28 -7.39
CA GLN A 124 9.10 -37.93 -7.08
C GLN A 124 7.60 -37.78 -7.36
N ARG A 125 7.09 -38.52 -8.37
CA ARG A 125 5.64 -38.57 -8.66
C ARG A 125 4.88 -39.35 -7.59
N ALA A 126 5.47 -40.39 -7.02
CA ALA A 126 4.86 -41.16 -5.94
C ALA A 126 4.78 -40.32 -4.65
N GLU A 127 5.84 -39.57 -4.34
CA GLU A 127 5.88 -38.68 -3.18
C GLU A 127 4.86 -37.52 -3.28
N PHE A 128 4.70 -36.91 -4.46
CA PHE A 128 3.65 -35.90 -4.70
C PHE A 128 2.22 -36.48 -4.69
N ARG A 129 2.07 -37.78 -4.98
CA ARG A 129 0.77 -38.48 -4.96
C ARG A 129 0.33 -38.86 -3.55
N GLY A 130 0.91 -38.24 -2.52
CA GLY A 130 0.44 -38.26 -1.14
C GLY A 130 -0.33 -36.98 -0.77
N GLY A 131 -1.66 -37.00 -0.95
CA GLY A 131 -2.57 -36.12 -0.22
C GLY A 131 -2.90 -34.78 -0.88
N SER A 132 -3.91 -34.76 -1.76
CA SER A 132 -4.71 -33.53 -1.88
C SER A 132 -5.34 -33.27 -0.52
N ARG A 133 -5.05 -32.13 0.11
CA ARG A 133 -5.81 -31.69 1.30
C ARG A 133 -7.29 -31.79 0.96
N ARG A 134 -8.07 -32.49 1.79
CA ARG A 134 -9.54 -32.54 1.65
C ARG A 134 -10.02 -31.12 1.38
N ARG A 135 -10.73 -30.90 0.28
CA ARG A 135 -11.38 -29.62 0.01
C ARG A 135 -12.13 -29.22 1.27
N SER A 136 -11.81 -28.05 1.83
CA SER A 136 -12.58 -27.49 2.93
C SER A 136 -14.06 -27.53 2.55
N PRO A 137 -14.97 -27.92 3.45
CA PRO A 137 -16.40 -27.87 3.16
C PRO A 137 -16.73 -26.47 2.64
N ARG A 138 -17.44 -26.38 1.51
CA ARG A 138 -17.91 -25.10 0.98
C ARG A 138 -18.64 -24.38 2.12
N ARG A 139 -18.18 -23.19 2.49
CA ARG A 139 -18.95 -22.32 3.39
C ARG A 139 -20.30 -22.11 2.74
N GLY A 140 -21.37 -22.30 3.51
CA GLY A 140 -22.73 -22.03 3.06
C GLY A 140 -22.84 -20.60 2.51
N PRO A 141 -23.78 -20.34 1.59
CA PRO A 141 -23.97 -19.01 1.02
C PRO A 141 -24.17 -17.98 2.13
N SER A 142 -23.36 -16.92 2.13
CA SER A 142 -23.45 -15.79 3.08
C SER A 142 -24.59 -14.84 2.75
N ILE A 143 -25.49 -15.23 1.86
CA ILE A 143 -26.61 -14.42 1.38
C ILE A 143 -27.87 -14.92 2.11
N PRO A 144 -28.53 -14.08 2.91
CA PRO A 144 -29.83 -14.42 3.48
C PRO A 144 -30.82 -14.73 2.34
N THR A 145 -31.36 -15.95 2.30
CA THR A 145 -32.37 -16.38 1.32
C THR A 145 -33.79 -15.91 1.69
N GLY A 146 -33.94 -15.08 2.71
CA GLY A 146 -35.21 -14.47 3.11
C GLY A 146 -35.46 -13.14 2.41
N ARG A 147 -36.70 -12.91 1.95
CA ARG A 147 -37.18 -11.58 1.55
C ARG A 147 -36.94 -10.59 2.69
N SER A 148 -36.08 -9.60 2.49
CA SER A 148 -36.02 -8.43 3.36
C SER A 148 -37.40 -7.78 3.35
N ARG A 149 -38.07 -7.75 4.50
CA ARG A 149 -39.30 -6.98 4.65
C ARG A 149 -38.91 -5.50 4.57
N SER A 150 -39.08 -4.90 3.39
CA SER A 150 -39.04 -3.45 3.24
C SER A 150 -40.06 -2.84 4.20
N GLY A 151 -39.60 -1.93 5.07
CA GLY A 151 -40.45 -1.23 6.02
C GLY A 151 -41.54 -0.39 5.35
N PRO A 152 -42.55 0.07 6.10
CA PRO A 152 -43.70 0.78 5.54
C PRO A 152 -43.26 2.08 4.83
N ARG A 153 -43.86 2.36 3.66
CA ARG A 153 -43.72 3.65 2.98
C ARG A 153 -44.41 4.72 3.83
N THR A 154 -43.67 5.74 4.25
CA THR A 154 -44.24 6.98 4.81
C THR A 154 -45.07 7.67 3.73
N SER A 155 -46.36 7.89 3.99
CA SER A 155 -47.19 8.74 3.14
C SER A 155 -46.75 10.20 3.29
N THR A 156 -46.49 10.87 2.18
CA THR A 156 -46.49 12.33 2.13
C THR A 156 -47.93 12.75 1.87
N ALA A 157 -48.66 13.08 2.92
CA ALA A 157 -49.88 13.87 2.85
C ALA A 157 -49.67 15.12 3.70
N SER A 158 -49.72 16.29 3.06
CA SER A 158 -50.77 17.28 3.30
C SER A 158 -50.58 18.51 2.41
N ALA A 159 -51.72 19.16 2.19
CA ALA A 159 -51.98 20.36 1.39
C ALA A 159 -51.20 21.60 1.83
#